data_AF-Q2C9B2-F1
#
_entry.id   AF-Q2C9B2-F1
#
_cell.length_a   1.000
_cell.length_b   1.000
_cell.length_c   1.000
_cell.angle_alpha   90.00
_cell.angle_beta   90.00
_cell.angle_gamma   90.00
#
_symmetry.space_group_name_H-M   'P 1'
#
loop_
_entity.id
_entity.type
_entity.pdbx_description
1 polymer ?
#
loop_
_entity_poly.entity_id
_entity_poly.type
_entity_poly.pdbx_seq_one_letter_code
_entity_poly.pdbx_strand_id
1 'polypeptide(L)'
;MYFYKFEENVFEPQKNKYSTPEKITKLSPSESKILQYLIDNSGDIVSREILLEIGWPGKIVVPNSLNVSIANLRKALRKNKNLLITIKGEGFTFSDNSFFKYEIESHPIDKSDFNDVLLSDNDEGEGTSNNKKLIRPHKLISIMKIVGYNSLFLAMFVWSILWLCLFGVSYG
;
A
#
# COMPACT_ATOMS: atom_id res chain seq x y z
N MET A 1 -2.65 12.38 1.62
CA MET A 1 -3.78 11.43 1.46
C MET A 1 -3.60 10.69 0.14
N TYR A 2 -3.65 9.35 0.11
CA TYR A 2 -3.45 8.60 -1.14
C TYR A 2 -4.76 8.07 -1.74
N PHE A 3 -4.84 8.05 -3.06
CA PHE A 3 -5.89 7.37 -3.82
C PHE A 3 -5.28 6.53 -4.94
N TYR A 4 -5.89 5.39 -5.24
CA TYR A 4 -5.49 4.53 -6.35
C TYR A 4 -6.54 4.61 -7.46
N LYS A 5 -6.12 4.89 -8.69
CA LYS A 5 -7.03 4.93 -9.85
C LYS A 5 -6.65 3.83 -10.84
N PHE A 6 -7.64 3.11 -11.33
CA PHE A 6 -7.49 2.19 -12.46
C PHE A 6 -8.68 2.34 -13.40
N GLU A 7 -8.40 2.71 -14.64
CA GLU A 7 -9.43 3.08 -15.63
C GLU A 7 -10.38 4.15 -15.05
N GLU A 8 -11.65 3.83 -14.88
CA GLU A 8 -12.68 4.70 -14.27
C GLU A 8 -12.94 4.37 -12.79
N ASN A 9 -12.20 3.42 -12.21
CA ASN A 9 -12.38 3.00 -10.82
C ASN A 9 -11.42 3.73 -9.88
N VAL A 10 -11.91 4.04 -8.69
CA VAL A 10 -11.16 4.75 -7.64
C VAL A 10 -11.21 3.97 -6.33
N PHE A 11 -10.04 3.68 -5.79
CA PHE A 11 -9.86 3.07 -4.48
C PHE A 11 -9.28 4.09 -3.49
N GLU A 12 -10.02 4.31 -2.39
CA GLU A 12 -9.64 5.18 -1.28
C GLU A 12 -9.35 4.33 -0.04
N PRO A 13 -8.09 3.94 0.21
CA PRO A 13 -7.73 3.03 1.31
C PRO A 13 -8.12 3.61 2.68
N GLN A 14 -7.94 4.92 2.86
CA GLN A 14 -8.23 5.63 4.12
C GLN A 14 -9.73 5.65 4.46
N LYS A 15 -10.59 5.60 3.44
CA LYS A 15 -12.05 5.56 3.61
C LYS A 15 -12.60 4.14 3.51
N ASN A 16 -11.76 3.14 3.27
CA ASN A 16 -12.12 1.76 2.96
C ASN A 16 -13.23 1.71 1.89
N LYS A 17 -13.03 2.46 0.79
CA LYS A 17 -14.05 2.65 -0.24
C LYS A 17 -13.49 2.33 -1.62
N TYR A 18 -14.25 1.55 -2.39
CA TYR A 18 -13.99 1.29 -3.79
C TYR A 18 -15.15 1.80 -4.62
N SER A 19 -14.89 2.70 -5.56
CA SER A 19 -15.90 3.34 -6.40
C SER A 19 -15.69 2.91 -7.84
N THR A 20 -16.70 2.26 -8.41
CA THR A 20 -16.80 2.02 -9.86
C THR A 20 -17.79 3.02 -10.47
N PRO A 21 -17.80 3.20 -11.80
CA PRO A 21 -18.78 4.07 -12.49
C PRO A 21 -20.23 3.71 -12.15
N GLU A 22 -20.49 2.43 -11.92
CA GLU A 22 -21.83 1.90 -11.63
C GLU A 22 -22.16 1.93 -10.14
N LYS A 23 -21.17 1.74 -9.25
CA LYS A 23 -21.44 1.49 -7.83
C LYS A 23 -20.28 1.85 -6.92
N ILE A 24 -20.64 2.49 -5.81
CA ILE A 24 -19.79 2.64 -4.64
C ILE A 24 -19.94 1.42 -3.72
N THR A 25 -18.83 0.77 -3.38
CA THR A 25 -18.78 -0.37 -2.46
C THR A 25 -17.90 -0.02 -1.26
N LYS A 26 -18.44 -0.21 -0.05
CA LYS A 26 -17.68 -0.09 1.19
C LYS A 26 -16.93 -1.40 1.43
N LEU A 27 -15.63 -1.30 1.64
CA LEU A 27 -14.76 -2.40 2.02
C LEU A 27 -14.62 -2.44 3.54
N SER A 28 -14.34 -3.62 4.10
CA SER A 28 -13.87 -3.71 5.47
C SER A 28 -12.42 -3.18 5.59
N PRO A 29 -11.98 -2.79 6.80
CA PRO A 29 -10.60 -2.35 7.01
C PRO A 29 -9.55 -3.39 6.60
N SER A 30 -9.82 -4.67 6.87
CA SER A 30 -8.92 -5.77 6.50
C SER A 30 -8.83 -5.95 4.99
N GLU A 31 -9.96 -5.91 4.28
CA GLU A 31 -10.01 -5.97 2.82
C GLU A 31 -9.27 -4.80 2.18
N SER A 32 -9.46 -3.59 2.72
CA SER A 32 -8.77 -2.38 2.26
C SER A 32 -7.25 -2.50 2.38
N LYS A 33 -6.75 -2.97 3.54
CA LYS A 33 -5.32 -3.21 3.76
C LYS A 33 -4.73 -4.26 2.83
N ILE A 34 -5.44 -5.39 2.67
CA ILE A 34 -5.03 -6.47 1.77
C ILE A 34 -4.94 -5.96 0.33
N LEU A 35 -5.98 -5.26 -0.14
CA LEU A 35 -6.00 -4.71 -1.50
C LEU A 35 -4.90 -3.67 -1.70
N GLN A 36 -4.71 -2.78 -0.73
CA GLN A 36 -3.65 -1.77 -0.77
C GLN A 36 -2.27 -2.44 -0.89
N TYR A 37 -1.98 -3.43 -0.07
CA TYR A 37 -0.70 -4.12 -0.09
C TYR A 37 -0.47 -4.88 -1.40
N LEU A 38 -1.50 -5.54 -1.92
CA LEU A 38 -1.42 -6.24 -3.19
C LEU A 38 -1.23 -5.30 -4.38
N ILE A 39 -1.83 -4.11 -4.35
CA ILE A 39 -1.61 -3.08 -5.37
C ILE A 39 -0.21 -2.48 -5.26
N ASP A 40 0.25 -2.19 -4.04
CA ASP A 40 1.59 -1.64 -3.81
C ASP A 40 2.70 -2.64 -4.20
N ASN A 41 2.42 -3.95 -4.14
CA ASN A 41 3.29 -5.04 -4.59
C ASN A 41 2.69 -5.75 -5.82
N SER A 42 2.14 -4.99 -6.77
CA SER A 42 1.63 -5.60 -8.01
C SER A 42 2.74 -6.38 -8.71
N GLY A 43 2.38 -7.50 -9.34
CA GLY A 43 3.34 -8.41 -10.00
C GLY A 43 3.99 -9.42 -9.06
N ASP A 44 4.11 -9.11 -7.76
CA ASP A 44 4.72 -10.02 -6.79
C ASP A 44 3.72 -11.03 -6.23
N ILE A 45 4.20 -12.24 -5.93
CA ILE A 45 3.41 -13.28 -5.27
C ILE A 45 3.52 -13.10 -3.77
N VAL A 46 2.40 -12.78 -3.12
CA VAL A 46 2.30 -12.59 -1.68
C VAL A 46 1.69 -13.83 -1.03
N SER A 47 2.37 -14.37 -0.02
CA SER A 47 1.92 -15.57 0.69
C SER A 47 0.65 -15.31 1.51
N ARG A 48 -0.06 -16.39 1.84
CA ARG A 48 -1.29 -16.33 2.65
C ARG A 48 -1.01 -15.77 4.04
N GLU A 49 0.11 -16.15 4.65
CA GLU A 49 0.53 -15.76 6.00
C GLU A 49 0.75 -14.25 6.07
N ILE A 50 1.45 -13.68 5.07
CA ILE A 50 1.69 -12.24 4.97
C ILE A 50 0.36 -11.49 4.84
N LEU A 51 -0.55 -11.95 3.97
CA LEU A 51 -1.85 -11.29 3.80
C LEU A 51 -2.74 -11.36 5.05
N LEU A 52 -2.64 -12.46 5.81
CA LEU A 52 -3.34 -12.59 7.10
C LEU A 52 -2.79 -11.57 8.11
N GLU A 53 -1.47 -11.41 8.20
CA GLU A 53 -0.84 -10.43 9.08
C GLU A 53 -1.21 -8.98 8.69
N ILE A 54 -1.18 -8.65 7.39
CA ILE A 54 -1.54 -7.32 6.89
C ILE A 54 -3.03 -7.01 7.12
N GLY A 55 -3.91 -7.97 6.84
CA GLY A 55 -5.36 -7.78 7.01
C GLY A 55 -5.77 -7.68 8.48
N TRP A 56 -5.10 -8.42 9.36
CA TRP A 56 -5.44 -8.55 10.78
C TRP A 56 -4.19 -8.43 11.67
N PRO A 57 -3.56 -7.25 11.72
CA PRO A 57 -2.31 -7.07 12.45
C PRO A 57 -2.51 -7.35 13.94
N GLY A 58 -1.66 -8.22 14.48
CA GLY A 58 -1.69 -8.64 15.90
C GLY A 58 -2.92 -9.44 16.31
N LYS A 59 -3.68 -10.01 15.36
CA LYS A 59 -4.88 -10.80 15.64
C LYS A 59 -4.77 -12.20 15.04
N ILE A 60 -5.11 -13.20 15.84
CA ILE A 60 -5.24 -14.58 15.37
C ILE A 60 -6.63 -14.71 14.74
N VAL A 61 -6.68 -15.01 13.44
CA VAL A 61 -7.92 -15.21 12.69
C VAL A 61 -7.93 -16.58 12.04
N VAL A 62 -9.14 -17.07 11.73
CA VAL A 62 -9.32 -18.37 11.06
C VAL A 62 -8.74 -18.28 9.64
N PRO A 63 -8.05 -19.31 9.13
CA PRO A 63 -7.49 -19.29 7.77
C PRO A 63 -8.51 -18.97 6.67
N ASN A 64 -9.79 -19.29 6.90
CA ASN A 64 -10.87 -19.00 5.96
C ASN A 64 -11.20 -17.51 5.84
N SER A 65 -10.83 -16.69 6.82
CA SER A 65 -11.06 -15.23 6.80
C SER A 65 -10.43 -14.57 5.57
N LEU A 66 -9.21 -14.98 5.20
CA LEU A 66 -8.56 -14.47 3.99
C LEU A 66 -9.37 -14.84 2.73
N ASN A 67 -9.83 -16.08 2.62
CA ASN A 67 -10.61 -16.52 1.45
C ASN A 67 -11.90 -15.70 1.30
N VAL A 68 -12.59 -15.41 2.42
CA VAL A 68 -13.79 -14.56 2.44
C VAL A 68 -13.44 -13.13 1.99
N SER A 69 -12.39 -12.53 2.53
CA SER A 69 -11.94 -11.19 2.15
C SER A 69 -11.56 -11.12 0.67
N ILE A 70 -10.82 -12.10 0.14
CA ILE A 70 -10.47 -12.18 -1.28
C ILE A 70 -11.74 -12.31 -2.15
N ALA A 71 -12.72 -13.12 -1.73
CA ALA A 71 -14.00 -13.24 -2.45
C ALA A 71 -14.78 -11.92 -2.47
N ASN A 72 -14.81 -11.19 -1.36
CA ASN A 72 -15.45 -9.88 -1.28
C ASN A 72 -14.73 -8.83 -2.13
N LEU A 73 -13.40 -8.83 -2.13
CA LEU A 73 -12.59 -7.98 -3.00
C LEU A 73 -12.90 -8.25 -4.48
N ARG A 74 -12.98 -9.52 -4.90
CA ARG A 74 -13.39 -9.87 -6.27
C ARG A 74 -14.78 -9.36 -6.62
N LYS A 75 -15.73 -9.41 -5.67
CA LYS A 75 -17.08 -8.86 -5.85
C LYS A 75 -17.06 -7.34 -5.98
N ALA A 76 -16.20 -6.64 -5.24
CA ALA A 76 -16.05 -5.19 -5.32
C ALA A 76 -15.42 -4.76 -6.67
N LEU A 77 -14.40 -5.49 -7.13
CA LEU A 77 -13.71 -5.22 -8.40
C LEU A 77 -14.57 -5.51 -9.64
N ARG A 78 -15.58 -6.38 -9.54
CA ARG A 78 -16.52 -6.74 -10.62
C ARG A 78 -15.83 -7.14 -11.93
N LYS A 79 -15.77 -6.22 -12.91
CA LYS A 79 -15.13 -6.41 -14.22
C LYS A 79 -13.63 -6.68 -14.07
N ASN A 80 -13.03 -6.09 -13.03
CA ASN A 80 -11.61 -6.15 -12.73
C ASN A 80 -11.23 -7.23 -11.71
N LYS A 81 -12.14 -8.19 -11.46
CA LYS A 81 -11.88 -9.32 -10.54
C LYS A 81 -10.70 -10.19 -10.98
N ASN A 82 -10.39 -10.21 -12.28
CA ASN A 82 -9.32 -11.01 -12.87
C ASN A 82 -7.94 -10.45 -12.55
N LEU A 83 -7.84 -9.20 -12.09
CA LEU A 83 -6.59 -8.62 -11.62
C LEU A 83 -6.09 -9.28 -10.33
N LEU A 84 -6.99 -9.84 -9.52
CA LEU A 84 -6.65 -10.52 -8.28
C LEU A 84 -6.50 -12.03 -8.52
N ILE A 85 -5.27 -12.45 -8.78
CA ILE A 85 -4.91 -13.79 -9.21
C ILE A 85 -4.54 -14.63 -7.98
N THR A 86 -5.00 -15.89 -7.97
CA THR A 86 -4.60 -16.88 -6.95
C THR A 86 -3.61 -17.85 -7.57
N ILE A 87 -2.44 -17.99 -6.94
CA ILE A 87 -1.42 -18.97 -7.32
C ILE A 87 -1.53 -20.14 -6.34
N LYS A 88 -1.96 -21.30 -6.85
CA LYS A 88 -2.23 -22.48 -6.03
C LYS A 88 -0.95 -22.93 -5.31
N GLY A 89 -1.01 -22.98 -3.98
CA GLY A 89 0.10 -23.43 -3.15
C GLY A 89 1.09 -22.33 -2.75
N GLU A 90 1.06 -21.17 -3.40
CA GLU A 90 2.02 -20.08 -3.14
C GLU A 90 1.35 -18.85 -2.52
N GLY A 91 0.18 -18.44 -3.01
CA GLY A 91 -0.50 -17.26 -2.47
C GLY A 91 -1.33 -16.50 -3.49
N PHE A 92 -1.20 -15.17 -3.47
CA PHE A 92 -2.01 -14.25 -4.27
C PHE A 92 -1.14 -13.16 -4.87
N THR A 93 -1.51 -12.70 -6.05
CA THR A 93 -0.82 -11.59 -6.73
C THR A 93 -1.84 -10.66 -7.37
N PHE A 94 -1.43 -9.40 -7.56
CA PHE A 94 -2.20 -8.42 -8.30
C PHE A 94 -1.56 -8.19 -9.67
N SER A 95 -2.36 -8.20 -10.74
CA SER A 95 -1.85 -7.99 -12.09
C SER A 95 -1.10 -6.65 -12.20
N ASP A 96 0.11 -6.74 -12.73
CA ASP A 96 1.03 -5.62 -12.84
C ASP A 96 0.42 -4.45 -13.62
N ASN A 97 0.83 -3.24 -13.22
CA ASN A 97 0.55 -2.00 -13.96
C ASN A 97 -0.94 -1.59 -14.04
N SER A 98 -1.77 -2.07 -13.11
CA SER A 98 -3.20 -1.75 -13.11
C SER A 98 -3.50 -0.45 -12.34
N PHE A 99 -3.07 -0.29 -11.08
CA PHE A 99 -3.47 0.88 -10.29
C PHE A 99 -2.37 1.94 -10.18
N PHE A 100 -2.69 3.18 -10.52
CA PHE A 100 -1.81 4.33 -10.30
C PHE A 100 -2.07 4.89 -8.90
N LYS A 101 -1.02 4.95 -8.07
CA LYS A 101 -1.05 5.58 -6.75
C LYS A 101 -0.83 7.08 -6.88
N TYR A 102 -1.70 7.87 -6.30
CA TYR A 102 -1.60 9.33 -6.24
C TYR A 102 -1.47 9.76 -4.79
N GLU A 103 -0.48 10.58 -4.49
CA GLU A 103 -0.29 11.21 -3.19
C GLU A 103 -0.78 12.66 -3.27
N ILE A 104 -1.78 13.02 -2.46
CA ILE A 104 -2.10 14.41 -2.17
C ILE A 104 -1.12 14.83 -1.08
N GLU A 105 -0.03 15.51 -1.46
CA GLU A 105 0.77 16.33 -0.56
C GLU A 105 -0.15 17.44 -0.04
N SER A 106 -0.40 17.48 1.26
CA SER A 106 -0.93 18.68 1.90
C SER A 106 0.21 19.69 2.01
N HIS A 107 0.57 20.34 0.91
CA HIS A 107 1.28 21.62 1.01
C HIS A 107 0.28 22.64 1.56
N PRO A 108 0.62 23.44 2.59
CA PRO A 108 -0.22 24.56 2.98
C PRO A 108 -0.43 25.42 1.74
N ILE A 109 -1.69 25.72 1.42
CA ILE A 109 -2.00 26.76 0.45
C ILE A 109 -1.48 28.06 1.08
N ASP A 110 -0.28 28.49 0.69
CA ASP A 110 0.14 29.85 0.95
C ASP A 110 -0.83 30.75 0.17
N LYS A 111 -1.49 31.65 0.90
CA LYS A 111 -2.57 32.51 0.38
C LYS A 111 -2.04 33.65 -0.49
N SER A 112 -0.78 33.59 -0.90
CA SER A 112 -0.06 34.65 -1.61
C SER A 112 -0.34 34.71 -3.12
N ASP A 113 -0.87 33.66 -3.75
CA ASP A 113 -1.13 33.61 -5.20
C ASP A 113 -2.56 34.04 -5.63
N PHE A 114 -3.43 34.47 -4.71
CA PHE A 114 -4.83 34.78 -5.03
C PHE A 114 -5.10 36.17 -5.63
N ASN A 115 -4.07 36.99 -5.87
CA ASN A 115 -4.25 38.37 -6.34
C ASN A 115 -4.08 38.59 -7.86
N ASP A 116 -3.61 37.60 -8.63
CA ASP A 116 -3.31 37.82 -10.07
C ASP A 116 -4.43 37.36 -11.04
N VAL A 117 -5.59 36.89 -10.56
CA VAL A 117 -6.64 36.30 -11.43
C VAL A 117 -7.85 37.22 -11.67
N LEU A 118 -7.92 38.40 -11.06
CA LEU A 118 -8.97 39.38 -11.37
C LEU A 118 -8.35 40.63 -11.99
N LEU A 119 -8.18 40.60 -13.31
CA LEU A 119 -8.35 41.72 -14.27
C LEU A 119 -7.56 41.45 -15.57
N SER A 120 -8.20 40.83 -16.56
CA SER A 120 -8.14 41.30 -17.95
C SER A 120 -9.02 40.43 -18.85
N ASP A 121 -9.86 41.13 -19.59
CA ASP A 121 -10.84 40.63 -20.54
C ASP A 121 -10.23 39.90 -21.74
N ASN A 122 -11.10 39.12 -22.39
CA ASN A 122 -11.16 38.80 -23.82
C ASN A 122 -10.19 37.77 -24.45
N ASP A 123 -10.85 36.97 -25.29
CA ASP A 123 -10.43 36.29 -26.52
C ASP A 123 -9.70 34.93 -26.52
N GLU A 124 -10.28 34.09 -27.38
CA GLU A 124 -9.81 32.95 -28.20
C GLU A 124 -8.52 32.19 -27.85
N GLY A 125 -8.61 30.86 -28.00
CA GLY A 125 -7.52 30.07 -28.59
C GLY A 125 -6.79 29.08 -27.66
N GLU A 126 -6.78 27.82 -28.12
CA GLU A 126 -5.74 26.78 -28.01
C GLU A 126 -4.82 26.65 -26.78
N GLY A 127 -4.64 25.39 -26.36
CA GLY A 127 -3.30 24.88 -26.06
C GLY A 127 -2.89 24.80 -24.58
N THR A 128 -2.97 23.57 -24.05
CA THR A 128 -1.98 22.90 -23.18
C THR A 128 -1.26 23.70 -22.07
N SER A 129 -1.34 23.23 -20.82
CA SER A 129 -0.15 22.65 -20.14
C SER A 129 -0.49 22.12 -18.75
N ASN A 130 -0.06 20.88 -18.55
CA ASN A 130 -0.28 20.03 -17.39
C ASN A 130 0.58 20.46 -16.19
N ASN A 131 -0.05 20.69 -15.03
CA ASN A 131 0.63 20.62 -13.73
C ASN A 131 -0.01 19.54 -12.85
N LYS A 132 -0.05 18.30 -13.36
CA LYS A 132 -0.36 17.11 -12.57
C LYS A 132 0.92 16.30 -12.50
N LYS A 133 1.61 16.38 -11.35
CA LYS A 133 2.84 15.63 -11.09
C LYS A 133 2.48 14.13 -11.09
N LEU A 134 2.71 13.50 -12.22
CA LEU A 134 2.54 12.07 -12.46
C LEU A 134 3.70 11.34 -11.76
N ILE A 135 3.53 11.04 -10.47
CA ILE A 135 4.52 10.25 -9.75
C ILE A 135 4.35 8.80 -10.21
N ARG A 136 5.20 8.39 -11.17
CA ARG A 136 5.39 6.96 -11.45
C ARG A 136 5.78 6.29 -10.13
N PRO A 137 5.22 5.13 -9.77
CA PRO A 137 5.81 4.31 -8.72
C PRO A 137 7.15 3.79 -9.25
N HIS A 138 8.16 4.64 -9.21
CA HIS A 138 9.53 4.28 -9.44
C HIS A 138 9.93 3.42 -8.24
N LYS A 139 9.81 2.09 -8.43
CA LYS A 139 10.76 1.04 -8.05
C LYS A 139 11.77 1.34 -6.91
N LEU A 140 11.35 1.91 -5.79
CA LEU A 140 12.25 2.26 -4.68
C LEU A 140 11.69 1.87 -3.30
N ILE A 141 10.97 0.76 -3.15
CA ILE A 141 10.98 0.00 -1.87
C ILE A 141 10.83 -1.50 -2.18
N SER A 142 11.77 -2.08 -2.90
CA SER A 142 12.07 -3.51 -2.76
C SER A 142 13.49 -3.56 -2.20
N ILE A 143 13.66 -3.82 -0.89
CA ILE A 143 14.75 -4.62 -0.31
C ILE A 143 14.89 -4.57 1.23
N MET A 144 14.07 -3.86 2.02
CA MET A 144 14.07 -4.13 3.48
C MET A 144 13.23 -5.36 3.79
N LYS A 145 13.85 -6.50 3.46
CA LYS A 145 13.62 -7.83 4.01
C LYS A 145 13.18 -7.71 5.48
N ILE A 146 11.91 -8.00 5.74
CA ILE A 146 11.47 -8.61 7.00
C ILE A 146 12.05 -10.03 7.01
N VAL A 147 13.38 -10.11 7.12
CA VAL A 147 14.11 -11.30 7.51
C VAL A 147 14.18 -11.21 9.03
N GLY A 148 13.53 -12.17 9.67
CA GLY A 148 13.23 -12.14 11.10
C GLY A 148 14.43 -11.79 11.96
N TYR A 149 14.24 -10.82 12.84
CA TYR A 149 15.16 -10.43 13.92
C TYR A 149 15.36 -11.52 15.00
N ASN A 150 15.21 -12.80 14.68
CA ASN A 150 15.42 -13.91 15.60
C ASN A 150 16.86 -14.45 15.61
N SER A 151 17.73 -14.05 14.68
CA SER A 151 19.15 -14.47 14.67
C SER A 151 20.11 -13.39 15.21
N LEU A 152 19.80 -12.11 15.03
CA LEU A 152 20.69 -11.02 15.43
C LEU A 152 20.75 -10.80 16.95
N PHE A 153 19.67 -11.13 17.66
CA PHE A 153 19.59 -11.00 19.12
C PHE A 153 20.50 -12.00 19.85
N LEU A 154 20.70 -13.21 19.31
CA LEU A 154 21.52 -14.24 19.94
C LEU A 154 23.01 -13.87 19.89
N ALA A 155 23.47 -13.30 18.77
CA ALA A 155 24.86 -12.87 18.60
C ALA A 155 25.21 -11.70 19.54
N MET A 156 24.28 -10.76 19.74
CA MET A 156 24.47 -9.68 20.71
C MET A 156 24.45 -10.17 22.16
N PHE A 157 23.63 -11.18 22.48
CA PHE A 157 23.64 -11.82 23.81
C PHE A 157 24.94 -12.58 24.08
N VAL A 158 25.43 -13.36 23.11
CA VAL A 158 26.70 -14.09 23.24
C VAL A 158 27.88 -13.13 23.38
N TRP A 159 27.88 -12.01 22.64
CA TRP A 159 28.90 -10.97 22.79
C TRP A 159 28.83 -10.26 24.13
N SER A 160 27.62 -9.98 24.63
CA SER A 160 27.42 -9.35 25.94
C SER A 160 27.88 -10.26 27.08
N ILE A 161 27.62 -11.57 27.00
CA ILE A 161 28.07 -12.55 27.99
C ILE A 161 29.59 -12.73 27.93
N LEU A 162 30.18 -12.78 26.73
CA LEU A 162 31.63 -12.88 26.55
C LEU A 162 32.36 -11.63 27.07
N TRP A 163 31.78 -10.44 26.85
CA TRP A 163 32.32 -9.18 27.34
C TRP A 163 32.26 -9.08 28.88
N LEU A 164 31.17 -9.54 29.49
CA LEU A 164 31.04 -9.61 30.96
C LEU A 164 32.03 -10.61 31.58
N CYS A 165 32.30 -11.74 30.94
CA CYS A 165 33.31 -12.68 31.42
C CYS A 165 34.75 -12.13 31.35
N LEU A 166 35.06 -11.30 30.34
CA LEU A 166 36.40 -10.70 30.20
C LEU A 166 36.64 -9.55 31.19
N PHE A 167 35.62 -8.76 31.52
CA PHE A 167 35.76 -7.61 32.42
C PHE A 167 35.34 -7.88 33.88
N GLY A 168 34.62 -8.96 34.15
CA GLY A 168 34.15 -9.32 35.50
C GLY A 168 35.20 -9.93 36.43
N VAL A 169 36.38 -10.30 35.93
CA VAL A 169 37.43 -10.96 36.74
C VAL A 169 38.38 -9.96 37.43
N SER A 170 38.23 -8.65 37.21
CA SER A 170 39.14 -7.63 37.77
C SER A 170 38.61 -6.88 38.99
N TYR A 171 37.47 -7.29 39.57
CA TYR A 171 36.92 -6.71 40.81
C TYR A 171 36.88 -7.75 41.95
N GLY A 172 38.04 -8.37 42.20
CA GLY A 172 38.35 -9.11 43.43
C GLY A 172 39.29 -8.31 44.30
#